data_AF-A0A850PPX8-F1
#
_entry.id   AF-A0A850PPX8-F1
#
_cell.length_a   1.000
_cell.length_b   1.000
_cell.length_c   1.000
_cell.angle_alpha   90.00
_cell.angle_beta   90.00
_cell.angle_gamma   90.00
#
_symmetry.space_group_name_H-M   'P 1'
#
loop_
_entity.id
_entity.type
_entity.pdbx_description
1 polymer ?
#
loop_
_entity_poly.entity_id
_entity_poly.type
_entity_poly.pdbx_seq_one_letter_code
_entity_poly.pdbx_strand_id
1 'polypeptide(L)'
;MTAADSTAPESGAAGDHRGFGIDVGGSGVKGGIVDLDTGQLIGERFKLLTPQPATPEAVAKTIADVVAHFEWEGPLGVTYPGVVTDGIVRTAANVDKGWIGANVQEVIGGALGGRRVTVLNDADAAGLAEEKFGAGRDNTGVIVLLTFGTGIGSAVIHNGVLLPNTEFGHLEVGGKEAEHRAASSVKDRKEWSYERWTQEVTKVLVAIENAIWPDLFIAGGGISRKAHKWIPLLENRTPVVAAALQNTAGIVGAAMAVDTDVTATHG
;
A
#
# COMPACT_ATOMS: atom_id res chain seq x y z
N MET A 1 62.48 9.78 -3.18
CA MET A 1 61.34 9.21 -2.45
C MET A 1 60.58 10.37 -1.83
N THR A 2 59.51 10.81 -2.50
CA THR A 2 58.58 11.82 -2.00
C THR A 2 57.19 11.27 -2.29
N ALA A 3 56.46 10.99 -1.21
CA ALA A 3 55.17 10.33 -1.23
C ALA A 3 54.13 11.18 -1.96
N ALA A 4 53.34 10.52 -2.80
CA ALA A 4 52.17 11.10 -3.44
C ALA A 4 51.05 11.23 -2.41
N ASP A 5 50.50 12.43 -2.31
CA ASP A 5 49.27 12.73 -1.60
C ASP A 5 48.10 12.17 -2.44
N SER A 6 47.46 11.10 -1.97
CA SER A 6 46.20 10.63 -2.54
C SER A 6 45.06 11.10 -1.65
N THR A 7 44.47 12.24 -2.00
CA THR A 7 43.17 12.64 -1.44
C THR A 7 42.12 11.67 -1.97
N ALA A 8 41.63 10.81 -1.08
CA ALA A 8 40.42 10.04 -1.30
C ALA A 8 39.24 11.00 -1.59
N PRO A 9 38.29 10.64 -2.45
CA PRO A 9 37.11 11.47 -2.66
C PRO A 9 36.32 11.50 -1.35
N GLU A 10 36.06 12.70 -0.84
CA GLU A 10 35.09 12.92 0.22
C GLU A 10 33.76 12.28 -0.22
N SER A 11 33.29 11.32 0.57
CA SER A 11 31.95 10.77 0.44
C SER A 11 30.96 11.88 0.75
N GLY A 12 30.47 12.55 -0.30
CA GLY A 12 29.31 13.43 -0.18
C GLY A 12 28.17 12.64 0.44
N ALA A 13 27.66 13.13 1.58
CA ALA A 13 26.49 12.57 2.23
C ALA A 13 25.34 12.50 1.22
N ALA A 14 24.79 11.30 1.02
CA ALA A 14 23.53 11.11 0.31
C ALA A 14 22.46 11.97 1.01
N GLY A 15 21.77 12.80 0.23
CA GLY A 15 20.95 13.90 0.72
C GLY A 15 19.77 13.49 1.60
N ASP A 16 19.35 14.43 2.44
CA ASP A 16 18.33 14.32 3.49
C ASP A 16 16.87 14.13 2.99
N HIS A 17 16.62 13.56 1.81
CA HIS A 17 15.24 13.37 1.33
C HIS A 17 14.60 12.13 1.96
N ARG A 18 14.18 12.28 3.21
CA ARG A 18 13.60 11.22 4.03
C ARG A 18 12.11 11.48 4.28
N GLY A 19 11.33 10.42 4.21
CA GLY A 19 9.92 10.40 4.61
C GLY A 19 9.66 9.39 5.71
N PHE A 20 8.53 9.52 6.39
CA PHE A 20 8.08 8.53 7.36
C PHE A 20 6.72 7.98 6.95
N GLY A 21 6.66 6.66 6.82
CA GLY A 21 5.46 5.96 6.40
C GLY A 21 4.95 5.05 7.49
N ILE A 22 3.63 4.97 7.62
CA ILE A 22 2.95 4.04 8.51
C ILE A 22 1.98 3.19 7.70
N ASP A 23 2.09 1.87 7.84
CA ASP A 23 1.17 0.89 7.27
C ASP A 23 0.24 0.32 8.36
N VAL A 24 -1.03 0.71 8.34
CA VAL A 24 -2.06 0.22 9.28
C VAL A 24 -2.73 -1.02 8.69
N GLY A 25 -2.27 -2.20 9.10
CA GLY A 25 -2.90 -3.47 8.75
C GLY A 25 -3.78 -4.03 9.87
N GLY A 26 -4.58 -5.06 9.56
CA GLY A 26 -5.43 -5.72 10.56
C GLY A 26 -4.69 -6.49 11.67
N SER A 27 -3.41 -6.83 11.47
CA SER A 27 -2.58 -7.61 12.44
C SER A 27 -1.35 -6.85 12.96
N GLY A 28 -1.20 -5.60 12.55
CA GLY A 28 -0.21 -4.69 13.12
C GLY A 28 -0.12 -3.36 12.39
N VAL A 29 0.26 -2.35 13.16
CA VAL A 29 0.65 -1.02 12.70
C VAL A 29 2.17 -1.04 12.56
N LYS A 30 2.69 -0.79 11.35
CA LYS A 30 4.13 -0.80 11.10
C LYS A 30 4.58 0.59 10.66
N GLY A 31 5.74 1.05 11.13
CA GLY A 31 6.34 2.31 10.69
C GLY A 31 7.77 2.13 10.25
N GLY A 32 8.27 3.07 9.45
CA GLY A 32 9.67 3.12 9.05
C GLY A 32 10.04 4.44 8.37
N ILE A 33 11.31 4.80 8.50
CA ILE A 33 11.91 5.90 7.74
C ILE A 33 12.24 5.37 6.34
N VAL A 34 11.93 6.16 5.32
CA VAL A 34 12.08 5.82 3.90
C VAL A 34 13.00 6.86 3.25
N ASP A 35 13.98 6.39 2.50
CA ASP A 35 14.73 7.19 1.54
C ASP A 35 13.83 7.42 0.31
N LEU A 36 13.44 8.67 0.06
CA LEU A 36 12.44 9.02 -0.96
C LEU A 36 13.00 9.09 -2.39
N ASP A 37 14.33 8.97 -2.53
CA ASP A 37 15.00 8.86 -3.82
C ASP A 37 15.07 7.41 -4.29
N THR A 38 15.19 6.47 -3.36
CA THR A 38 15.39 5.04 -3.67
C THR A 38 14.22 4.13 -3.30
N GLY A 39 13.30 4.60 -2.45
CA GLY A 39 12.21 3.79 -1.87
C GLY A 39 12.67 2.78 -0.83
N GLN A 40 13.94 2.82 -0.40
CA GLN A 40 14.49 1.89 0.58
C GLN A 40 14.18 2.33 2.02
N LEU A 41 14.01 1.37 2.92
CA LEU A 41 13.92 1.66 4.34
C LEU A 41 15.30 2.06 4.89
N ILE A 42 15.32 3.15 5.65
CA ILE A 42 16.47 3.55 6.45
C ILE A 42 16.34 2.86 7.80
N GLY A 43 17.09 1.76 7.97
CA GLY A 43 17.02 0.91 9.17
C GLY A 43 15.90 -0.12 9.12
N GLU A 44 15.57 -0.69 10.28
CA GLU A 44 14.49 -1.66 10.39
C GLU A 44 13.14 -0.99 10.59
N ARG A 45 12.08 -1.59 10.04
CA ARG A 45 10.70 -1.21 10.36
C ARG A 45 10.36 -1.61 11.79
N PHE A 46 9.58 -0.78 12.47
CA PHE A 46 9.01 -1.09 13.78
C PHE A 46 7.56 -1.55 13.63
N LYS A 47 7.09 -2.46 14.48
CA LYS A 47 5.72 -2.99 14.44
C LYS A 47 5.13 -3.08 15.83
N LEU A 48 3.94 -2.52 16.00
CA LEU A 48 3.04 -2.82 17.12
C LEU A 48 1.84 -3.65 16.64
N LEU A 49 1.21 -4.38 17.55
CA LEU A 49 -0.03 -5.09 17.24
C LEU A 49 -1.17 -4.08 17.08
N THR A 50 -2.06 -4.36 16.12
CA THR A 50 -3.28 -3.57 15.96
C THR A 50 -4.15 -3.78 17.20
N PRO A 51 -4.62 -2.71 17.86
CA PRO A 51 -5.44 -2.83 19.06
C PRO A 51 -6.75 -3.56 18.75
N GLN A 52 -7.32 -4.18 19.78
CA GLN A 52 -8.61 -4.87 19.70
C GLN A 52 -9.48 -4.40 20.88
N PRO A 53 -10.60 -3.68 20.64
CA PRO A 53 -11.10 -3.25 19.32
C PRO A 53 -10.20 -2.21 18.64
N ALA A 54 -10.20 -2.19 17.30
CA ALA A 54 -9.40 -1.26 16.48
C ALA A 54 -10.11 0.08 16.26
N THR A 55 -10.56 0.73 17.34
CA THR A 55 -11.26 2.02 17.29
C THR A 55 -10.33 3.15 16.81
N PRO A 56 -10.87 4.27 16.28
CA PRO A 56 -10.06 5.39 15.81
C PRO A 56 -9.01 5.87 16.82
N GLU A 57 -9.40 6.07 18.08
CA GLU A 57 -8.52 6.58 19.13
C GLU A 57 -7.45 5.56 19.53
N ALA A 58 -7.80 4.27 19.59
CA ALA A 58 -6.86 3.21 19.95
C ALA A 58 -5.78 3.02 18.87
N VAL A 59 -6.18 3.07 17.60
CA VAL A 59 -5.25 2.99 16.47
C VAL A 59 -4.39 4.24 16.40
N ALA A 60 -4.97 5.44 16.57
CA ALA A 60 -4.22 6.69 16.60
C ALA A 60 -3.16 6.73 17.70
N LYS A 61 -3.47 6.22 18.90
CA LYS A 61 -2.48 6.05 19.97
C LYS A 61 -1.36 5.09 19.55
N THR A 62 -1.70 3.96 18.95
CA THR A 62 -0.72 2.97 18.47
C THR A 62 0.20 3.58 17.40
N ILE A 63 -0.35 4.41 16.51
CA ILE A 63 0.41 5.19 15.54
C ILE A 63 1.38 6.14 16.24
N ALA A 64 0.92 6.88 17.26
CA ALA A 64 1.77 7.76 18.04
C ALA A 64 2.93 7.03 18.73
N ASP A 65 2.67 5.84 19.30
CA ASP A 65 3.70 5.00 19.91
C ASP A 65 4.75 4.52 18.87
N VAL A 66 4.31 4.21 17.64
CA VAL A 66 5.22 3.88 16.53
C VAL A 66 6.06 5.07 16.11
N VAL A 67 5.46 6.27 15.98
CA VAL A 67 6.20 7.49 15.61
C VAL A 67 7.22 7.86 16.70
N ALA A 68 6.83 7.76 17.97
CA ALA A 68 7.69 8.03 19.12
C ALA A 68 8.91 7.09 19.17
N HIS A 69 8.75 5.82 18.78
CA HIS A 69 9.86 4.86 18.72
C HIS A 69 11.01 5.33 17.80
N PHE A 70 10.69 6.04 16.72
CA PHE A 70 11.69 6.57 15.78
C PHE A 70 12.11 8.01 16.10
N GLU A 71 11.56 8.62 17.15
CA GLU A 71 11.79 10.04 17.49
C GLU A 71 11.53 10.96 16.27
N TRP A 72 10.55 10.59 15.43
CA TRP A 72 10.30 11.28 14.16
C TRP A 72 9.43 12.52 14.34
N GLU A 73 9.97 13.69 14.01
CA GLU A 73 9.26 14.99 14.10
C GLU A 73 8.78 15.55 12.75
N GLY A 74 9.26 14.99 11.63
CA GLY A 74 8.90 15.45 10.29
C GLY A 74 7.47 15.11 9.85
N PRO A 75 7.07 15.52 8.64
CA PRO A 75 5.82 15.06 8.03
C PRO A 75 5.75 13.52 7.96
N LEU A 76 4.54 12.95 8.01
CA LEU A 76 4.35 11.52 7.85
C LEU A 76 3.09 11.19 7.05
N GLY A 77 3.14 10.06 6.35
CA GLY A 77 1.99 9.47 5.71
C GLY A 77 1.54 8.21 6.44
N VAL A 78 0.24 7.94 6.40
CA VAL A 78 -0.39 6.81 7.06
C VAL A 78 -1.35 6.12 6.09
N THR A 79 -1.21 4.82 5.91
CA THR A 79 -2.22 4.04 5.20
C THR A 79 -3.43 3.76 6.08
N TYR A 80 -4.61 3.69 5.47
CA TYR A 80 -5.84 3.22 6.09
C TYR A 80 -6.46 2.12 5.22
N PRO A 81 -6.90 0.98 5.78
CA PRO A 81 -7.47 -0.14 5.03
C PRO A 81 -8.94 0.12 4.69
N GLY A 82 -9.18 1.12 3.83
CA GLY A 82 -10.48 1.52 3.31
C GLY A 82 -10.43 2.86 2.56
N VAL A 83 -11.59 3.38 2.22
CA VAL A 83 -11.72 4.62 1.44
C VAL A 83 -11.66 5.83 2.36
N VAL A 84 -10.80 6.79 1.99
CA VAL A 84 -10.68 8.11 2.63
C VAL A 84 -10.85 9.17 1.54
N THR A 85 -11.78 10.10 1.73
CA THR A 85 -12.01 11.24 0.83
C THR A 85 -12.07 12.51 1.66
N ASP A 86 -11.30 13.53 1.30
CA ASP A 86 -11.23 14.80 2.05
C ASP A 86 -10.95 14.60 3.55
N GLY A 87 -10.07 13.64 3.87
CA GLY A 87 -9.74 13.28 5.26
C GLY A 87 -10.84 12.49 6.00
N ILE A 88 -12.00 12.27 5.40
CA ILE A 88 -13.12 11.54 6.00
C ILE A 88 -13.13 10.10 5.53
N VAL A 89 -13.18 9.17 6.47
CA VAL A 89 -13.34 7.75 6.18
C VAL A 89 -14.76 7.46 5.67
N ARG A 90 -14.84 6.77 4.53
CA ARG A 90 -16.11 6.35 3.91
C ARG A 90 -16.43 4.88 4.13
N THR A 91 -15.41 4.03 4.20
CA THR A 91 -15.59 2.58 4.36
C THR A 91 -14.76 2.02 5.51
N ALA A 92 -15.29 0.97 6.14
CA ALA A 92 -14.66 0.24 7.23
C ALA A 92 -15.02 -1.24 7.09
N ALA A 93 -14.57 -1.89 6.01
CA ALA A 93 -14.93 -3.28 5.72
C ALA A 93 -14.29 -4.24 6.74
N ASN A 94 -13.00 -4.03 7.03
CA ASN A 94 -12.18 -4.92 7.85
C ASN A 94 -11.63 -4.25 9.12
N VAL A 95 -12.19 -3.11 9.52
CA VAL A 95 -11.84 -2.35 10.73
C VAL A 95 -13.12 -1.92 11.48
N ASP A 96 -12.94 -1.31 12.66
CA ASP A 96 -14.05 -0.89 13.51
C ASP A 96 -15.01 0.09 12.78
N LYS A 97 -16.32 -0.06 12.97
CA LYS A 97 -17.32 0.78 12.29
C LYS A 97 -17.32 2.23 12.79
N GLY A 98 -16.75 2.51 13.96
CA GLY A 98 -16.55 3.86 14.49
C GLY A 98 -15.64 4.73 13.60
N TRP A 99 -14.92 4.14 12.66
CA TRP A 99 -14.19 4.89 11.64
C TRP A 99 -15.09 5.62 10.64
N ILE A 100 -16.29 5.08 10.33
CA ILE A 100 -17.14 5.66 9.28
C ILE A 100 -17.57 7.08 9.67
N GLY A 101 -17.23 8.07 8.84
CA GLY A 101 -17.51 9.48 9.08
C GLY A 101 -16.51 10.19 10.00
N ALA A 102 -15.55 9.48 10.58
CA ALA A 102 -14.47 10.11 11.33
C ALA A 102 -13.50 10.84 10.39
N ASN A 103 -13.03 12.02 10.82
CA ASN A 103 -11.90 12.68 10.18
C ASN A 103 -10.60 12.00 10.65
N VAL A 104 -10.07 11.09 9.83
CA VAL A 104 -8.90 10.28 10.20
C VAL A 104 -7.64 11.13 10.35
N GLN A 105 -7.53 12.22 9.58
CA GLN A 105 -6.40 13.15 9.70
C GLN A 105 -6.43 13.88 11.03
N GLU A 106 -7.59 14.36 11.47
CA GLU A 106 -7.73 15.02 12.78
C GLU A 106 -7.53 14.06 13.95
N VAL A 107 -8.08 12.84 13.87
CA VAL A 107 -7.95 11.84 14.93
C VAL A 107 -6.49 11.44 15.13
N ILE A 108 -5.78 11.12 14.05
CA ILE A 108 -4.36 10.75 14.12
C ILE A 108 -3.50 11.97 14.47
N GLY A 109 -3.75 13.11 13.83
CA GLY A 109 -3.03 14.35 14.08
C GLY A 109 -3.15 14.80 15.54
N GLY A 110 -4.34 14.68 16.14
CA GLY A 110 -4.59 14.97 17.55
C GLY A 110 -3.78 14.07 18.50
N ALA A 111 -3.68 12.77 18.22
CA ALA A 111 -2.84 11.85 18.98
C ALA A 111 -1.33 12.16 18.86
N LEU A 112 -0.95 12.85 17.77
CA LEU A 112 0.41 13.31 17.48
C LEU A 112 0.64 14.78 17.87
N GLY A 113 -0.17 15.35 18.77
CA GLY A 113 0.02 16.72 19.25
C GLY A 113 -0.38 17.81 18.26
N GLY A 114 -1.32 17.52 17.35
CA GLY A 114 -1.81 18.45 16.33
C GLY A 114 -1.00 18.45 15.03
N ARG A 115 -0.16 17.43 14.80
CA ARG A 115 0.65 17.32 13.58
C ARG A 115 -0.21 17.04 12.36
N ARG A 116 0.14 17.65 11.22
CA ARG A 116 -0.46 17.32 9.92
C ARG A 116 -0.01 15.93 9.50
N VAL A 117 -0.96 15.11 9.06
CA VAL A 117 -0.73 13.76 8.56
C VAL A 117 -1.38 13.61 7.19
N THR A 118 -0.68 12.99 6.25
CA THR A 118 -1.29 12.54 5.00
C THR A 118 -1.87 11.16 5.22
N VAL A 119 -3.12 10.93 4.79
CA VAL A 119 -3.77 9.63 4.91
C VAL A 119 -4.26 9.20 3.55
N LEU A 120 -4.00 7.96 3.18
CA LEU A 120 -4.43 7.36 1.92
C LEU A 120 -4.77 5.88 2.11
N ASN A 121 -5.45 5.31 1.12
CA ASN A 121 -5.73 3.88 1.12
C ASN A 121 -4.44 3.04 1.06
N ASP A 122 -4.44 1.86 1.69
CA ASP A 122 -3.27 0.97 1.75
C ASP A 122 -2.87 0.38 0.40
N ALA A 123 -3.84 0.02 -0.44
CA ALA A 123 -3.57 -0.42 -1.81
C ALA A 123 -3.10 0.74 -2.69
N ASP A 124 -3.68 1.94 -2.55
CA ASP A 124 -3.20 3.16 -3.22
C ASP A 124 -1.73 3.45 -2.90
N ALA A 125 -1.36 3.40 -1.61
CA ALA A 125 0.03 3.54 -1.18
C ALA A 125 0.92 2.48 -1.81
N ALA A 126 0.53 1.21 -1.75
CA ALA A 126 1.29 0.14 -2.37
C ALA A 126 1.45 0.34 -3.89
N GLY A 127 0.39 0.83 -4.56
CA GLY A 127 0.36 1.17 -5.97
C GLY A 127 1.38 2.24 -6.33
N LEU A 128 1.39 3.36 -5.62
CA LEU A 128 2.37 4.44 -5.79
C LEU A 128 3.81 3.94 -5.61
N ALA A 129 4.05 3.12 -4.59
CA ALA A 129 5.38 2.60 -4.31
C ALA A 129 5.88 1.62 -5.40
N GLU A 130 5.00 0.72 -5.85
CA GLU A 130 5.32 -0.24 -6.91
C GLU A 130 5.47 0.41 -8.28
N GLU A 131 4.69 1.46 -8.56
CA GLU A 131 4.85 2.25 -9.77
C GLU A 131 6.19 2.98 -9.76
N LYS A 132 6.56 3.70 -8.69
CA LYS A 132 7.80 4.48 -8.71
C LYS A 132 9.07 3.64 -8.58
N PHE A 133 9.08 2.64 -7.71
CA PHE A 133 10.29 1.92 -7.31
C PHE A 133 10.27 0.42 -7.60
N GLY A 134 9.09 -0.12 -7.88
CA GLY A 134 8.87 -1.56 -7.94
C GLY A 134 8.61 -2.09 -9.34
N ALA A 135 7.66 -3.02 -9.43
CA ALA A 135 7.38 -3.75 -10.65
C ALA A 135 6.71 -2.89 -11.75
N GLY A 136 6.27 -1.68 -11.44
CA GLY A 136 5.62 -0.75 -12.37
C GLY A 136 6.52 0.31 -13.00
N ARG A 137 7.75 0.49 -12.51
CA ARG A 137 8.65 1.63 -12.84
C ARG A 137 8.97 1.83 -14.32
N ASP A 138 8.92 0.77 -15.10
CA ASP A 138 9.26 0.76 -16.52
C ASP A 138 8.00 0.77 -17.41
N ASN A 139 6.82 1.03 -16.84
CA ASN A 139 5.53 1.03 -17.53
C ASN A 139 4.83 2.40 -17.39
N THR A 140 4.45 2.99 -18.52
CA THR A 140 3.75 4.28 -18.56
C THR A 140 2.24 4.14 -18.83
N GLY A 141 1.75 2.94 -19.11
CA GLY A 141 0.36 2.64 -19.41
C GLY A 141 -0.53 2.60 -18.16
N VAL A 142 -1.66 1.90 -18.27
CA VAL A 142 -2.59 1.65 -17.17
C VAL A 142 -2.08 0.46 -16.35
N ILE A 143 -1.56 0.74 -15.17
CA ILE A 143 -1.11 -0.25 -14.19
C ILE A 143 -2.24 -0.47 -13.18
N VAL A 144 -2.55 -1.72 -12.90
CA VAL A 144 -3.49 -2.11 -11.84
C VAL A 144 -2.75 -2.94 -10.81
N LEU A 145 -2.56 -2.40 -9.62
CA LEU A 145 -2.10 -3.17 -8.48
C LEU A 145 -3.31 -3.80 -7.78
N LEU A 146 -3.24 -5.11 -7.51
CA LEU A 146 -4.23 -5.83 -6.70
C LEU A 146 -3.55 -6.50 -5.52
N THR A 147 -3.99 -6.20 -4.30
CA THR A 147 -3.53 -6.93 -3.12
C THR A 147 -4.46 -8.09 -2.83
N PHE A 148 -3.92 -9.29 -2.63
CA PHE A 148 -4.71 -10.47 -2.26
C PHE A 148 -4.41 -10.85 -0.80
N GLY A 149 -5.39 -10.64 0.08
CA GLY A 149 -5.26 -10.85 1.52
C GLY A 149 -6.57 -11.31 2.17
N THR A 150 -6.94 -10.67 3.28
CA THR A 150 -8.27 -10.86 3.89
C THR A 150 -9.37 -10.52 2.90
N GLY A 151 -9.24 -9.38 2.22
CA GLY A 151 -10.04 -8.97 1.05
C GLY A 151 -9.17 -8.79 -0.20
N ILE A 152 -9.65 -7.98 -1.13
CA ILE A 152 -8.88 -7.52 -2.31
C ILE A 152 -8.82 -6.00 -2.30
N GLY A 153 -7.62 -5.44 -2.16
CA GLY A 153 -7.39 -4.01 -2.38
C GLY A 153 -6.95 -3.74 -3.81
N SER A 154 -7.16 -2.52 -4.30
CA SER A 154 -6.75 -2.12 -5.64
C SER A 154 -6.21 -0.70 -5.71
N ALA A 155 -5.27 -0.49 -6.62
CA ALA A 155 -4.85 0.83 -7.07
C ALA A 155 -4.74 0.84 -8.60
N VAL A 156 -5.22 1.90 -9.22
CA VAL A 156 -5.07 2.11 -10.67
C VAL A 156 -4.18 3.32 -10.88
N ILE A 157 -3.11 3.16 -11.65
CA ILE A 157 -2.15 4.21 -11.96
C ILE A 157 -2.03 4.32 -13.48
N HIS A 158 -2.05 5.54 -14.00
CA HIS A 158 -1.87 5.81 -15.42
C HIS A 158 -0.90 6.96 -15.63
N ASN A 159 0.19 6.72 -16.35
CA ASN A 159 1.30 7.68 -16.51
C ASN A 159 1.81 8.23 -15.16
N GLY A 160 2.00 7.35 -14.17
CA GLY A 160 2.44 7.74 -12.82
C GLY A 160 1.41 8.52 -11.98
N VAL A 161 0.19 8.74 -12.51
CA VAL A 161 -0.89 9.40 -11.77
C VAL A 161 -1.85 8.35 -11.22
N LEU A 162 -1.99 8.34 -9.90
CA LEU A 162 -2.94 7.48 -9.19
C LEU A 162 -4.38 7.97 -9.46
N LEU A 163 -5.26 7.03 -9.79
CA LEU A 163 -6.71 7.19 -9.63
C LEU A 163 -7.07 6.69 -8.21
N PRO A 164 -7.31 7.61 -7.25
CA PRO A 164 -7.44 7.23 -5.85
C PRO A 164 -8.71 6.43 -5.57
N ASN A 165 -8.67 5.63 -4.51
CA ASN A 165 -9.81 4.93 -3.92
C ASN A 165 -10.50 3.95 -4.88
N THR A 166 -9.76 3.29 -5.76
CA THR A 166 -10.31 2.19 -6.56
C THR A 166 -10.61 0.99 -5.65
N GLU A 167 -11.82 0.43 -5.75
CA GLU A 167 -12.30 -0.65 -4.88
C GLU A 167 -12.71 -1.88 -5.71
N PHE A 168 -11.79 -2.41 -6.52
CA PHE A 168 -12.05 -3.56 -7.38
C PHE A 168 -12.35 -4.85 -6.62
N GLY A 169 -12.00 -4.94 -5.33
CA GLY A 169 -12.44 -6.03 -4.46
C GLY A 169 -13.96 -6.12 -4.30
N HIS A 170 -14.67 -4.99 -4.43
CA HIS A 170 -16.12 -4.91 -4.30
C HIS A 170 -16.87 -4.99 -5.63
N LEU A 171 -16.17 -5.18 -6.77
CA LEU A 171 -16.82 -5.41 -8.05
C LEU A 171 -17.60 -6.73 -8.04
N GLU A 172 -18.83 -6.70 -8.55
CA GLU A 172 -19.60 -7.92 -8.78
C GLU A 172 -19.08 -8.66 -10.02
N VAL A 173 -18.51 -9.85 -9.82
CA VAL A 173 -17.98 -10.71 -10.89
C VAL A 173 -18.75 -12.01 -10.90
N GLY A 174 -19.65 -12.15 -11.87
CA GLY A 174 -20.49 -13.34 -12.04
C GLY A 174 -21.36 -13.63 -10.81
N GLY A 175 -22.13 -12.63 -10.36
CA GLY A 175 -23.07 -12.75 -9.25
C GLY A 175 -22.43 -12.78 -7.86
N LYS A 176 -21.17 -12.37 -7.73
CA LYS A 176 -20.43 -12.38 -6.47
C LYS A 176 -19.36 -11.31 -6.44
N GLU A 177 -19.24 -10.58 -5.33
CA GLU A 177 -18.12 -9.66 -5.10
C GLU A 177 -16.77 -10.35 -5.30
N ALA A 178 -15.84 -9.63 -5.94
CA ALA A 178 -14.53 -10.12 -6.32
C ALA A 178 -13.72 -10.62 -5.11
N GLU A 179 -13.74 -9.93 -3.98
CA GLU A 179 -13.00 -10.35 -2.79
C GLU A 179 -13.55 -11.66 -2.18
N HIS A 180 -14.87 -11.79 -2.12
CA HIS A 180 -15.50 -13.01 -1.63
C HIS A 180 -15.27 -14.20 -2.57
N ARG A 181 -14.90 -13.93 -3.83
CA ARG A 181 -14.53 -14.92 -4.84
C ARG A 181 -13.05 -15.29 -4.77
N ALA A 182 -12.15 -14.30 -4.79
CA ALA A 182 -10.76 -14.46 -5.15
C ALA A 182 -9.74 -13.98 -4.10
N ALA A 183 -10.15 -13.40 -2.96
CA ALA A 183 -9.19 -13.07 -1.90
C ALA A 183 -8.43 -14.33 -1.42
N SER A 184 -7.18 -14.17 -0.96
CA SER A 184 -6.38 -15.31 -0.52
C SER A 184 -6.99 -15.99 0.71
N SER A 185 -7.68 -15.24 1.57
CA SER A 185 -8.46 -15.78 2.69
C SER A 185 -9.54 -16.78 2.26
N VAL A 186 -10.10 -16.63 1.04
CA VAL A 186 -11.09 -17.55 0.48
C VAL A 186 -10.42 -18.86 0.10
N LYS A 187 -9.25 -18.79 -0.53
CA LYS A 187 -8.44 -19.97 -0.85
C LYS A 187 -8.14 -20.77 0.42
N ASP A 188 -7.68 -20.09 1.46
CA ASP A 188 -7.26 -20.76 2.70
C ASP A 188 -8.46 -21.33 3.45
N ARG A 189 -9.56 -20.57 3.60
CA ARG A 189 -10.79 -21.04 4.25
C ARG A 189 -11.43 -22.24 3.54
N LYS A 190 -11.31 -22.32 2.22
CA LYS A 190 -11.86 -23.43 1.41
C LYS A 190 -10.84 -24.53 1.13
N GLU A 191 -9.62 -24.40 1.66
CA GLU A 191 -8.52 -25.35 1.47
C GLU A 191 -8.23 -25.64 -0.02
N TRP A 192 -8.36 -24.62 -0.87
CA TRP A 192 -8.15 -24.77 -2.31
C TRP A 192 -6.66 -24.83 -2.67
N SER A 193 -6.36 -25.63 -3.70
CA SER A 193 -5.08 -25.59 -4.40
C SER A 193 -4.92 -24.27 -5.16
N TYR A 194 -3.69 -23.96 -5.60
CA TYR A 194 -3.45 -22.76 -6.40
C TYR A 194 -4.13 -22.83 -7.76
N GLU A 195 -4.15 -24.00 -8.40
CA GLU A 195 -4.81 -24.25 -9.69
C GLU A 195 -6.31 -23.97 -9.61
N ARG A 196 -6.98 -24.42 -8.54
CA ARG A 196 -8.41 -24.14 -8.38
C ARG A 196 -8.69 -22.68 -8.08
N TRP A 197 -7.91 -22.06 -7.19
CA TRP A 197 -8.12 -20.67 -6.78
C TRP A 197 -7.81 -19.68 -7.89
N THR A 198 -6.78 -19.93 -8.70
CA THR A 198 -6.40 -19.06 -9.82
C THR A 198 -7.48 -18.97 -10.88
N GLN A 199 -8.32 -20.00 -11.08
CA GLN A 199 -9.51 -19.87 -11.91
C GLN A 199 -10.48 -18.78 -11.42
N GLU A 200 -10.57 -18.57 -10.11
CA GLU A 200 -11.39 -17.50 -9.53
C GLU A 200 -10.71 -16.13 -9.63
N VAL A 201 -9.38 -16.08 -9.50
CA VAL A 201 -8.58 -14.87 -9.74
C VAL A 201 -8.68 -14.44 -11.20
N THR A 202 -8.50 -15.36 -12.16
CA THR A 202 -8.62 -15.11 -13.61
C THR A 202 -9.96 -14.48 -13.96
N LYS A 203 -11.09 -14.94 -13.37
CA LYS A 203 -12.40 -14.31 -13.60
C LYS A 203 -12.44 -12.84 -13.18
N VAL A 204 -11.83 -12.52 -12.05
CA VAL A 204 -11.74 -11.13 -11.56
C VAL A 204 -10.85 -10.30 -12.47
N LEU A 205 -9.67 -10.81 -12.84
CA LEU A 205 -8.76 -10.12 -13.76
C LEU A 205 -9.43 -9.86 -15.10
N VAL A 206 -10.07 -10.85 -15.71
CA VAL A 206 -10.80 -10.69 -16.99
C VAL A 206 -11.93 -9.67 -16.88
N ALA A 207 -12.65 -9.60 -15.75
CA ALA A 207 -13.68 -8.58 -15.56
C ALA A 207 -13.08 -7.16 -15.56
N ILE A 208 -11.93 -6.97 -14.89
CA ILE A 208 -11.20 -5.70 -14.88
C ILE A 208 -10.63 -5.39 -16.28
N GLU A 209 -10.06 -6.39 -16.96
CA GLU A 209 -9.53 -6.26 -18.32
C GLU A 209 -10.58 -5.78 -19.32
N ASN A 210 -11.80 -6.29 -19.21
CA ASN A 210 -12.89 -5.91 -20.09
C ASN A 210 -13.41 -4.50 -19.78
N ALA A 211 -13.19 -3.99 -18.58
CA ALA A 211 -13.61 -2.64 -18.18
C ALA A 211 -12.59 -1.57 -18.59
N ILE A 212 -11.29 -1.81 -18.36
CA ILE A 212 -10.27 -0.75 -18.42
C ILE A 212 -9.01 -1.08 -19.22
N TRP A 213 -8.90 -2.27 -19.81
CA TRP A 213 -7.77 -2.66 -20.68
C TRP A 213 -6.37 -2.28 -20.13
N PRO A 214 -5.98 -2.82 -18.96
CA PRO A 214 -4.72 -2.47 -18.35
C PRO A 214 -3.53 -3.01 -19.15
N ASP A 215 -2.38 -2.36 -19.01
CA ASP A 215 -1.10 -2.76 -19.59
C ASP A 215 -0.34 -3.72 -18.68
N LEU A 216 -0.59 -3.65 -17.36
CA LEU A 216 0.09 -4.47 -16.36
C LEU A 216 -0.79 -4.69 -15.13
N PHE A 217 -0.85 -5.93 -14.65
CA PHE A 217 -1.27 -6.22 -13.29
C PHE A 217 -0.06 -6.44 -12.38
N ILE A 218 -0.07 -5.80 -11.21
CA ILE A 218 0.88 -6.06 -10.13
C ILE A 218 0.15 -6.78 -9.00
N ALA A 219 0.51 -8.03 -8.74
CA ALA A 219 -0.05 -8.85 -7.68
C ALA A 219 0.70 -8.62 -6.35
N GLY A 220 0.05 -7.90 -5.44
CA GLY A 220 0.52 -7.61 -4.08
C GLY A 220 -0.12 -8.49 -3.00
N GLY A 221 0.00 -8.05 -1.75
CA GLY A 221 -0.47 -8.77 -0.57
C GLY A 221 0.44 -9.95 -0.18
N GLY A 222 0.16 -10.61 0.95
CA GLY A 222 1.05 -11.64 1.50
C GLY A 222 1.26 -12.86 0.59
N ILE A 223 0.27 -13.20 -0.24
CA ILE A 223 0.33 -14.34 -1.17
C ILE A 223 1.27 -14.09 -2.37
N SER A 224 1.63 -12.84 -2.66
CA SER A 224 2.60 -12.48 -3.71
C SER A 224 3.99 -13.09 -3.47
N ARG A 225 4.37 -13.36 -2.22
CA ARG A 225 5.61 -14.08 -1.86
C ARG A 225 5.68 -15.49 -2.47
N LYS A 226 4.53 -16.06 -2.82
CA LYS A 226 4.40 -17.38 -3.46
C LYS A 226 3.96 -17.24 -4.93
N ALA A 227 4.17 -16.08 -5.55
CA ALA A 227 3.80 -15.78 -6.94
C ALA A 227 4.20 -16.88 -7.94
N HIS A 228 5.40 -17.43 -7.81
CA HIS A 228 5.89 -18.53 -8.65
C HIS A 228 4.98 -19.77 -8.66
N LYS A 229 4.12 -19.94 -7.65
CA LYS A 229 3.18 -21.07 -7.56
C LYS A 229 1.84 -20.82 -8.27
N TRP A 230 1.50 -19.57 -8.58
CA TRP A 230 0.13 -19.23 -8.99
C TRP A 230 0.02 -18.23 -10.13
N ILE A 231 0.94 -17.26 -10.26
CA ILE A 231 0.95 -16.34 -11.42
C ILE A 231 1.05 -17.11 -12.75
N PRO A 232 1.91 -18.14 -12.89
CA PRO A 232 1.98 -18.92 -14.14
C PRO A 232 0.71 -19.70 -14.49
N LEU A 233 -0.25 -19.82 -13.56
CA LEU A 233 -1.51 -20.53 -13.75
C LEU A 233 -2.65 -19.60 -14.20
N LEU A 234 -2.40 -18.29 -14.29
CA LEU A 234 -3.39 -17.32 -14.73
C LEU A 234 -3.55 -17.38 -16.25
N GLU A 235 -4.78 -17.20 -16.71
CA GLU A 235 -5.15 -17.32 -18.14
C GLU A 235 -5.73 -16.00 -18.68
N ASN A 236 -5.53 -14.89 -17.96
CA ASN A 236 -5.98 -13.56 -18.40
C ASN A 236 -5.04 -13.00 -19.49
N ARG A 237 -5.47 -11.95 -20.21
CA ARG A 237 -4.74 -11.40 -21.36
C ARG A 237 -3.50 -10.58 -20.95
N THR A 238 -3.66 -9.77 -19.92
CA THR A 238 -2.72 -8.76 -19.47
C THR A 238 -1.59 -9.41 -18.68
N PRO A 239 -0.32 -9.02 -18.89
CA PRO A 239 0.78 -9.51 -18.08
C PRO A 239 0.52 -9.29 -16.58
N VAL A 240 0.86 -10.31 -15.77
CA VAL A 240 0.76 -10.24 -14.31
C VAL A 240 2.15 -10.48 -13.72
N VAL A 241 2.60 -9.58 -12.87
CA VAL A 241 3.88 -9.68 -12.16
C VAL A 241 3.66 -9.59 -10.65
N ALA A 242 4.60 -10.12 -9.86
CA ALA A 242 4.55 -9.99 -8.42
C ALA A 242 5.05 -8.60 -7.99
N ALA A 243 4.43 -8.02 -6.96
CA ALA A 243 4.92 -6.81 -6.30
C ALA A 243 6.37 -7.00 -5.81
N ALA A 244 7.24 -6.04 -6.11
CA ALA A 244 8.66 -6.08 -5.81
C ALA A 244 8.98 -5.69 -4.35
N LEU A 245 8.28 -4.67 -3.81
CA LEU A 245 8.46 -4.14 -2.46
C LEU A 245 7.73 -4.99 -1.39
N GLN A 246 6.80 -5.85 -1.81
CA GLN A 246 6.10 -6.79 -0.93
C GLN A 246 5.50 -6.12 0.33
N ASN A 247 6.08 -6.37 1.51
CA ASN A 247 5.54 -5.92 2.80
C ASN A 247 5.97 -4.49 3.17
N THR A 248 6.85 -3.85 2.39
CA THR A 248 7.27 -2.46 2.60
C THR A 248 6.50 -1.48 1.72
N ALA A 249 5.78 -1.95 0.70
CA ALA A 249 5.08 -1.11 -0.27
C ALA A 249 4.15 -0.07 0.39
N GLY A 250 3.35 -0.48 1.39
CA GLY A 250 2.47 0.43 2.12
C GLY A 250 3.22 1.52 2.90
N ILE A 251 4.35 1.18 3.54
CA ILE A 251 5.19 2.15 4.26
C ILE A 251 5.82 3.14 3.27
N VAL A 252 6.42 2.62 2.19
CA VAL A 252 7.09 3.45 1.18
C VAL A 252 6.10 4.39 0.50
N GLY A 253 4.95 3.87 0.07
CA GLY A 253 3.91 4.67 -0.57
C GLY A 253 3.31 5.73 0.34
N ALA A 254 3.11 5.40 1.61
CA ALA A 254 2.65 6.38 2.59
C ALA A 254 3.67 7.50 2.79
N ALA A 255 4.96 7.18 2.92
CA ALA A 255 6.01 8.19 3.02
C ALA A 255 6.05 9.09 1.76
N MET A 256 5.88 8.52 0.57
CA MET A 256 5.85 9.27 -0.69
C MET A 256 4.66 10.24 -0.78
N ALA A 257 3.48 9.80 -0.32
CA ALA A 257 2.24 10.58 -0.39
C ALA A 257 2.27 11.89 0.41
N VAL A 258 3.28 12.10 1.25
CA VAL A 258 3.50 13.37 1.95
C VAL A 258 3.88 14.49 0.97
N ASP A 259 4.70 14.17 -0.03
CA ASP A 259 5.28 15.15 -0.96
C ASP A 259 4.46 15.29 -2.25
N THR A 260 3.69 14.27 -2.60
CA THR A 260 2.71 14.32 -3.69
C THR A 260 1.37 14.76 -3.14
N ASP A 261 0.73 15.75 -3.76
CA ASP A 261 -0.62 16.21 -3.39
C ASP A 261 -1.70 15.20 -3.87
N VAL A 262 -1.51 13.90 -3.59
CA VAL A 262 -2.37 12.78 -4.02
C VAL A 262 -3.76 12.82 -3.38
N THR A 263 -3.98 13.70 -2.40
CA THR A 263 -5.28 13.91 -1.75
C THR A 263 -5.98 15.20 -2.17
N ALA A 264 -5.33 16.07 -2.97
CA ALA A 264 -5.96 17.30 -3.41
C ALA A 264 -6.98 17.02 -4.51
N THR A 265 -8.25 17.19 -4.16
CA THR A 265 -9.28 17.58 -5.12
C THR A 265 -8.87 18.93 -5.68
N HIS A 266 -8.47 18.99 -6.97
CA HIS A 266 -8.32 20.26 -7.66
C HIS A 266 -9.65 21.01 -7.60
N GLY A 267 -9.68 22.10 -6.83
CA GLY A 267 -10.76 23.09 -6.85
C GLY A 267 -10.71 24.00 -8.07
#